data_AF-H1SIV0-F1
#
_entry.id   AF-H1SIV0-F1
#
_cell.length_a   1.000
_cell.length_b   1.000
_cell.length_c   1.000
_cell.angle_alpha   90.00
_cell.angle_beta   90.00
_cell.angle_gamma   90.00
#
_symmetry.space_group_name_H-M   'P 1'
#
loop_
_entity.id
_entity.type
_entity.pdbx_description
1 polymer ?
#
loop_
_entity_poly.entity_id
_entity_poly.type
_entity_poly.pdbx_seq_one_letter_code
_entity_poly.pdbx_strand_id
1 'polypeptide(L)'
;MRQAMLLQRVGYGPAAMSAREALEIATLGGARVLGRDDIGALAPGMSADFVSFDMAQVGYAGAGHDPVAALVFCTPGNVATSVINGKVVVRDGQLQTVELPRVLAQHRGLARELFERARHG
;
A
#
# COMPACT_ATOMS: atom_id res chain seq x y z
N MET A 1 -4.33 1.60 6.10
CA MET A 1 -4.46 3.06 6.32
C MET A 1 -5.92 3.52 6.31
N ARG A 2 -6.59 3.61 5.15
CA ARG A 2 -7.96 4.16 5.04
C ARG A 2 -8.96 3.52 6.01
N GLN A 3 -9.02 2.19 6.08
CA GLN A 3 -9.91 1.49 7.00
C GLN A 3 -9.61 1.79 8.48
N ALA A 4 -8.33 1.86 8.87
CA ALA A 4 -7.96 2.21 10.23
C ALA A 4 -8.46 3.62 10.60
N MET A 5 -8.23 4.60 9.72
CA MET A 5 -8.73 5.98 9.90
C MET A 5 -10.26 6.03 9.98
N LEU A 6 -10.97 5.34 9.09
CA LEU A 6 -12.44 5.34 9.09
C LEU A 6 -13.01 4.66 10.34
N LEU A 7 -12.38 3.57 10.80
CA LEU A 7 -12.77 2.87 12.02
C LEU A 7 -12.59 3.75 13.26
N GLN A 8 -11.48 4.50 13.34
CA GLN A 8 -11.28 5.46 14.42
C GLN A 8 -12.33 6.58 14.37
N ARG A 9 -12.65 7.09 13.18
CA ARG A 9 -13.61 8.19 13.03
C ARG A 9 -15.05 7.81 13.34
N VAL A 10 -15.47 6.57 13.03
CA VAL A 10 -16.83 6.12 13.36
C VAL A 10 -17.02 5.91 14.86
N GLY A 11 -15.97 5.47 15.57
CA GLY A 11 -16.02 5.24 17.02
C GLY A 11 -15.80 6.51 17.86
N TYR A 12 -14.93 7.42 17.41
CA TYR A 12 -14.40 8.51 18.24
C TYR A 12 -14.54 9.90 17.59
N GLY A 13 -15.28 10.02 16.49
CA GLY A 13 -15.58 11.28 15.82
C GLY A 13 -14.60 11.66 14.70
N PRO A 14 -14.96 12.65 13.85
CA PRO A 14 -14.26 12.93 12.60
C PRO A 14 -12.80 13.39 12.76
N ALA A 15 -12.43 13.90 13.94
CA ALA A 15 -11.07 14.34 14.26
C ALA A 15 -10.20 13.23 14.86
N ALA A 16 -10.73 12.03 15.11
CA ALA A 16 -10.03 10.96 15.82
C ALA A 16 -8.76 10.45 15.13
N MET A 17 -8.67 10.61 13.81
CA MET A 17 -7.46 10.30 13.05
C MET A 17 -7.42 11.10 11.76
N SER A 18 -6.31 11.75 11.49
CA SER A 18 -6.01 12.45 10.24
C SER A 18 -5.42 11.50 9.18
N ALA A 19 -5.42 11.93 7.92
CA ALA A 19 -4.74 11.21 6.85
C ALA A 19 -3.23 11.08 7.08
N ARG A 20 -2.60 12.09 7.71
CA ARG A 20 -1.15 12.09 7.98
C ARG A 20 -0.80 11.08 9.07
N GLU A 21 -1.58 11.03 10.15
CA GLU A 21 -1.38 10.01 11.19
C GLU A 21 -1.58 8.60 10.64
N ALA A 22 -2.60 8.40 9.80
CA ALA A 22 -2.83 7.11 9.15
C ALA A 22 -1.66 6.70 8.24
N LEU A 23 -1.05 7.65 7.53
CA LEU A 23 0.14 7.43 6.70
C LEU A 23 1.38 7.16 7.57
N GLU A 24 1.59 7.94 8.63
CA GLU A 24 2.71 7.76 9.56
C GLU A 24 2.68 6.36 10.19
N ILE A 25 1.51 5.89 10.64
CA ILE A 25 1.35 4.54 11.19
C ILE A 25 1.78 3.49 10.16
N ALA A 26 1.47 3.69 8.88
CA ALA A 26 1.83 2.74 7.83
C ALA A 26 3.29 2.81 7.37
N THR A 27 4.03 3.87 7.71
CA THR A 27 5.44 4.03 7.38
C THR A 27 6.30 3.93 8.64
N LEU A 28 6.53 5.06 9.31
CA LEU A 28 7.34 5.16 10.53
C LEU A 28 6.80 4.28 11.67
N GLY A 29 5.47 4.19 11.81
CA GLY A 29 4.83 3.31 12.80
C GLY A 29 5.19 1.84 12.58
N GLY A 30 5.09 1.38 11.33
CA GLY A 30 5.49 0.02 10.94
C GLY A 30 6.98 -0.25 11.18
N ALA A 31 7.85 0.71 10.82
CA ALA A 31 9.29 0.62 11.06
C ALA A 31 9.61 0.45 12.56
N ARG A 32 9.00 1.29 13.41
CA ARG A 32 9.13 1.20 14.88
C ARG A 32 8.69 -0.15 15.42
N VAL A 33 7.55 -0.69 14.95
CA VAL A 33 7.05 -2.02 15.36
C VAL A 33 8.02 -3.13 14.98
N LEU A 34 8.70 -3.02 13.84
CA LEU A 34 9.70 -3.98 13.38
C LEU A 34 11.08 -3.77 14.02
N GLY A 35 11.26 -2.78 14.88
CA GLY A 35 12.56 -2.44 15.48
C GLY A 35 13.57 -1.94 14.46
N ARG A 36 13.11 -1.32 13.36
CA ARG A 36 13.95 -0.75 12.31
C ARG A 36 13.89 0.77 12.32
N ASP A 37 15.06 1.39 12.22
CA ASP A 37 15.26 2.84 12.14
C ASP A 37 15.76 3.29 10.76
N ASP A 38 16.01 2.35 9.85
CA ASP A 38 16.55 2.58 8.51
C ASP A 38 15.49 2.59 7.39
N ILE A 39 14.19 2.52 7.74
CA ILE A 39 13.06 2.53 6.78
C ILE A 39 11.92 3.43 7.23
N GLY A 40 10.97 3.70 6.32
CA GLY A 40 9.74 4.43 6.63
C GLY A 40 9.82 5.95 6.49
N ALA A 41 10.98 6.50 6.12
CA ALA A 41 11.15 7.91 5.79
C ALA A 41 12.09 8.12 4.59
N LEU A 42 11.89 9.21 3.85
CA LEU A 42 12.78 9.64 2.78
C LEU A 42 13.78 10.67 3.33
N ALA A 43 14.93 10.17 3.78
CA ALA A 43 16.00 11.00 4.32
C ALA A 43 17.37 10.35 4.04
N PRO A 44 18.47 11.13 4.02
CA PRO A 44 19.82 10.57 3.95
C PRO A 44 20.05 9.53 5.04
N GLY A 45 20.66 8.40 4.69
CA GLY A 45 20.90 7.28 5.60
C GLY A 45 19.77 6.25 5.68
N MET A 46 18.57 6.55 5.15
CA MET A 46 17.46 5.60 5.07
C MET A 46 17.60 4.72 3.81
N SER A 47 17.04 3.51 3.89
CA SER A 47 16.83 2.62 2.75
C SER A 47 16.06 3.34 1.64
N ALA A 48 16.44 3.08 0.40
CA ALA A 48 15.77 3.61 -0.78
C ALA A 48 14.47 2.82 -1.07
N ASP A 49 13.53 2.90 -0.13
CA ASP A 49 12.21 2.29 -0.18
C ASP A 49 11.14 3.38 -0.38
N PHE A 50 10.54 3.42 -1.57
CA PHE A 50 9.50 4.40 -1.87
C PHE A 50 8.52 3.92 -2.93
N VAL A 51 7.34 4.53 -2.93
CA VAL A 51 6.30 4.31 -3.93
C VAL A 51 5.84 5.64 -4.50
N SER A 52 5.43 5.63 -5.77
CA SER A 52 4.78 6.77 -6.43
C SER A 52 3.37 6.40 -6.86
N PHE A 53 2.50 7.40 -6.89
CA PHE A 53 1.11 7.29 -7.31
C PHE A 53 0.85 8.29 -8.43
N ASP A 54 0.09 7.87 -9.43
CA ASP A 54 -0.36 8.76 -10.50
C ASP A 54 -1.62 9.51 -10.05
N MET A 55 -1.45 10.78 -9.72
CA MET A 55 -2.52 11.66 -9.23
C MET A 55 -3.41 12.19 -10.36
N ALA A 56 -3.10 11.92 -11.63
CA ALA A 56 -3.95 12.29 -12.76
C ALA A 56 -5.13 11.33 -12.98
N GLN A 57 -5.13 10.18 -12.29
CA GLN A 57 -6.21 9.20 -12.41
C GLN A 57 -7.55 9.76 -11.90
N VAL A 58 -8.65 9.29 -12.51
CA VAL A 58 -10.02 9.71 -12.17
C VAL A 58 -10.34 9.59 -10.67
N GLY A 59 -9.72 8.63 -9.97
CA GLY A 59 -9.89 8.45 -8.53
C GLY A 59 -9.42 9.63 -7.67
N TYR A 60 -8.56 10.51 -8.20
CA TYR A 60 -8.02 11.69 -7.51
C TYR A 60 -8.56 13.02 -8.04
N ALA A 61 -9.44 12.99 -9.06
CA ALA A 61 -9.98 14.19 -9.67
C ALA A 61 -10.65 15.11 -8.62
N GLY A 62 -10.21 16.37 -8.55
CA GLY A 62 -10.70 17.36 -7.57
C GLY A 62 -10.03 17.31 -6.18
N ALA A 63 -9.20 16.31 -5.90
CA ALA A 63 -8.54 16.15 -4.59
C ALA A 63 -7.11 16.72 -4.53
N GLY A 64 -6.62 17.33 -5.63
CA GLY A 64 -5.23 17.79 -5.75
C GLY A 64 -4.80 18.92 -4.81
N HIS A 65 -5.74 19.57 -4.12
CA HIS A 65 -5.44 20.61 -3.13
C HIS A 65 -4.71 20.05 -1.89
N ASP A 66 -4.86 18.75 -1.62
CA ASP A 66 -4.12 18.03 -0.58
C ASP A 66 -3.78 16.61 -1.05
N PRO A 67 -2.62 16.40 -1.71
CA PRO A 67 -2.22 15.10 -2.24
C PRO A 67 -2.07 14.01 -1.18
N VAL A 68 -1.68 14.36 0.05
CA VAL A 68 -1.51 13.39 1.15
C VAL A 68 -2.87 12.94 1.67
N ALA A 69 -3.80 13.88 1.84
CA ALA A 69 -5.18 13.55 2.19
C ALA A 69 -5.84 12.71 1.07
N ALA A 70 -5.65 13.11 -0.19
CA ALA A 70 -6.17 12.39 -1.35
C ALA A 70 -5.73 10.92 -1.36
N LEU A 71 -4.46 10.63 -1.10
CA LEU A 71 -3.93 9.26 -1.03
C LEU A 71 -4.66 8.36 -0.02
N VAL A 72 -5.16 8.93 1.09
CA VAL A 72 -5.83 8.17 2.15
C VAL A 72 -7.34 8.16 2.01
N PHE A 73 -7.95 9.27 1.56
CA PHE A 73 -9.41 9.41 1.49
C PHE A 73 -10.01 8.86 0.19
N CYS A 74 -9.34 9.08 -0.96
CA CYS A 74 -9.84 8.69 -2.27
C CYS A 74 -9.82 7.17 -2.48
N THR A 75 -10.31 6.74 -3.65
CA THR A 75 -10.25 5.34 -4.07
C THR A 75 -8.80 4.86 -4.08
N PRO A 76 -8.49 3.70 -3.47
CA PRO A 76 -7.14 3.14 -3.51
C PRO A 76 -6.68 2.94 -4.95
N GLY A 77 -5.68 3.71 -5.37
CA GLY A 77 -5.02 3.55 -6.67
C GLY A 77 -3.96 2.45 -6.63
N ASN A 78 -3.67 1.86 -7.78
CA ASN A 78 -2.46 1.05 -7.93
C ASN A 78 -1.22 1.94 -7.83
N VAL A 79 -0.16 1.40 -7.24
CA VAL A 79 1.15 2.05 -7.24
C VAL A 79 1.66 2.15 -8.68
N ALA A 80 2.09 3.33 -9.10
CA ALA A 80 2.68 3.54 -10.42
C ALA A 80 4.12 3.01 -10.48
N THR A 81 4.94 3.36 -9.49
CA THR A 81 6.31 2.83 -9.34
C THR A 81 6.56 2.45 -7.89
N SER A 82 7.19 1.29 -7.68
CA SER A 82 7.65 0.85 -6.37
C SER A 82 9.15 0.54 -6.46
N VAL A 83 9.90 1.09 -5.52
CA VAL A 83 11.34 0.89 -5.37
C VAL A 83 11.59 0.30 -3.99
N ILE A 84 12.33 -0.80 -3.96
CA ILE A 84 12.73 -1.49 -2.73
C ILE A 84 14.25 -1.63 -2.74
N ASN A 85 14.91 -1.07 -1.74
CA ASN A 85 16.36 -1.02 -1.59
C ASN A 85 17.05 -0.54 -2.89
N GLY A 86 16.51 0.53 -3.47
CA GLY A 86 17.01 1.14 -4.70
C GLY A 86 16.69 0.36 -6.00
N LYS A 87 16.02 -0.79 -5.91
CA LYS A 87 15.63 -1.59 -7.08
C LYS A 87 14.18 -1.35 -7.44
N VAL A 88 13.91 -1.06 -8.70
CA VAL A 88 12.54 -0.90 -9.22
C VAL A 88 11.87 -2.28 -9.28
N VAL A 89 10.84 -2.49 -8.46
CA VAL A 89 10.08 -3.75 -8.41
C VAL A 89 8.73 -3.63 -9.11
N VAL A 90 8.17 -2.42 -9.19
CA VAL A 90 6.98 -2.09 -10.00
C VAL A 90 7.33 -0.86 -10.85
N ARG A 91 6.97 -0.90 -12.12
CA ARG A 91 7.07 0.21 -13.08
C ARG A 91 5.80 0.26 -13.91
N ASP A 92 5.22 1.44 -14.06
CA ASP A 92 3.97 1.69 -14.79
C ASP A 92 2.83 0.74 -14.34
N GLY A 93 2.76 0.46 -13.03
CA GLY A 93 1.79 -0.46 -12.44
C GLY A 93 2.06 -1.95 -12.70
N GLN A 94 3.16 -2.31 -13.35
CA GLN A 94 3.52 -3.69 -13.68
C GLN A 94 4.68 -4.19 -12.81
N LEU A 95 4.55 -5.42 -12.30
CA LEU A 95 5.62 -6.11 -11.57
C LEU A 95 6.80 -6.43 -12.49
N GLN A 96 8.01 -6.16 -12.01
CA GLN A 96 9.24 -6.32 -12.79
C GLN A 96 10.04 -7.57 -12.39
N THR A 97 9.67 -8.22 -11.29
CA THR A 97 10.50 -9.25 -10.64
C THR A 97 10.00 -10.67 -10.88
N VAL A 98 8.82 -10.84 -11.48
CA VAL A 98 8.19 -12.15 -11.71
C VAL A 98 7.35 -12.15 -12.98
N GLU A 99 7.24 -13.34 -13.60
CA GLU A 99 6.27 -13.61 -14.67
C GLU A 99 4.88 -13.74 -14.07
N LEU A 100 4.20 -12.60 -13.88
CA LEU A 100 2.92 -12.54 -13.18
C LEU A 100 1.85 -13.52 -13.74
N PRO A 101 1.66 -13.68 -15.06
CA PRO A 101 0.68 -14.64 -15.59
C PRO A 101 0.96 -16.09 -15.15
N ARG A 102 2.24 -16.49 -15.11
CA ARG A 102 2.65 -17.82 -14.67
C ARG A 102 2.37 -18.03 -13.18
N VAL A 103 2.74 -17.05 -12.35
CA VAL A 103 2.50 -17.10 -10.90
C VAL A 103 1.00 -17.16 -10.59
N LEU A 104 0.17 -16.39 -11.29
CA LEU A 104 -1.28 -16.41 -11.12
C LEU A 104 -1.91 -17.74 -11.56
N ALA A 105 -1.41 -18.36 -12.64
CA ALA A 105 -1.88 -19.69 -13.06
C ALA A 105 -1.59 -20.75 -11.98
N GLN A 106 -0.37 -20.74 -11.44
CA GLN A 106 0.01 -21.65 -10.34
C GLN A 106 -0.84 -21.41 -9.09
N HIS A 107 -1.03 -20.15 -8.69
CA HIS A 107 -1.85 -19.78 -7.54
C HIS A 107 -3.29 -20.29 -7.68
N ARG A 108 -3.91 -20.14 -8.85
CA ARG A 108 -5.28 -20.65 -9.10
C ARG A 108 -5.37 -22.17 -8.97
N GLY A 109 -4.35 -22.90 -9.44
CA GLY A 109 -4.26 -24.35 -9.28
C GLY A 109 -4.25 -24.77 -7.81
N LEU A 110 -3.36 -24.15 -7.01
CA LEU A 110 -3.24 -24.42 -5.57
C LEU A 110 -4.50 -24.05 -4.78
N ALA A 111 -5.13 -22.91 -5.11
CA ALA A 111 -6.37 -22.50 -4.46
C ALA A 111 -7.52 -23.49 -4.72
N ARG A 112 -7.60 -24.04 -5.93
CA ARG A 112 -8.58 -25.08 -6.27
C ARG A 112 -8.33 -26.36 -5.47
N GLU A 113 -7.08 -26.81 -5.40
CA GLU A 113 -6.70 -28.00 -4.62
C GLU A 113 -7.03 -27.85 -3.13
N LEU A 114 -6.76 -26.66 -2.55
CA LEU A 114 -7.13 -26.35 -1.17
C LEU A 114 -8.65 -26.45 -0.95
N PHE A 115 -9.45 -25.91 -1.87
CA PHE A 115 -10.90 -25.97 -1.80
C PHE A 115 -11.43 -27.42 -1.92
N GLU A 116 -10.88 -28.22 -2.83
CA GLU A 116 -11.27 -29.61 -3.01
C GLU A 116 -10.95 -30.44 -1.76
N ARG A 117 -9.77 -30.25 -1.16
CA ARG A 117 -9.39 -30.93 0.09
C ARG A 117 -10.31 -30.58 1.26
N ALA A 118 -10.66 -29.30 1.41
CA ALA A 118 -11.56 -28.83 2.46
C ALA A 118 -13.01 -29.32 2.31
N ARG A 119 -13.41 -29.80 1.13
CA ARG A 119 -14.75 -30.39 0.89
C ARG A 119 -14.84 -31.88 1.20
N HIS A 120 -13.70 -32.55 1.34
CA HIS A 120 -13.61 -33.99 1.53
C HIS A 120 -13.07 -34.40 2.92
N GLY A 121 -12.83 -33.43 3.80
CA GLY A 121 -12.58 -33.64 5.24
C GLY A 121 -13.72 -33.05 6.06
#